data_AF-A0A7S3YYZ0-F1
#
_entry.id   AF-A0A7S3YYZ0-F1
#
_cell.length_a   1.000
_cell.length_b   1.000
_cell.length_c   1.000
_cell.angle_alpha   90.00
_cell.angle_beta   90.00
_cell.angle_gamma   90.00
#
_symmetry.space_group_name_H-M   'P 1'
#
loop_
_entity.id
_entity.type
_entity.pdbx_description
1 polymer ?
#
loop_
_entity_poly.entity_id
_entity_poly.type
_entity_poly.pdbx_seq_one_letter_code
_entity_poly.pdbx_strand_id
1 'polypeptide(L)'
;TNLRLLADTSFWVTSNLKWFIIEFVVCAICDIPFLDYENEVNIQTSDSATLYETEQVYSKNLLSLMIFLRVYLILRYLTIQRYTPGLKIFGNWLGVQFNSTFTLKELFHTYPASTLVALYSIAVLGLSYCIYDVEREYNKGIRTYASGVYFTVISGYTVGYGDIFPVTAGGRWVAIIIVVVFTVLNAFMVATLVD
;
A
#
# COMPACT_ATOMS: atom_id res chain seq x y z
N THR A 1 -20.69 -20.04 -36.93
CA THR A 1 -19.22 -20.23 -37.01
C THR A 1 -18.42 -19.07 -36.45
N ASN A 2 -18.91 -17.81 -36.48
CA ASN A 2 -18.19 -16.65 -35.93
C ASN A 2 -18.23 -16.48 -34.39
N LEU A 3 -19.07 -17.21 -33.65
CA LEU A 3 -19.13 -17.11 -32.18
C LEU A 3 -18.03 -17.86 -31.43
N ARG A 4 -17.38 -18.85 -32.07
CA ARG A 4 -16.23 -19.56 -31.46
C ARG A 4 -14.95 -18.72 -31.44
N LEU A 5 -14.85 -17.72 -32.32
CA LEU A 5 -13.64 -16.90 -32.47
C LEU A 5 -13.49 -15.86 -31.34
N LEU A 6 -14.58 -15.53 -30.64
CA LEU A 6 -14.56 -14.66 -29.45
C LEU A 6 -14.27 -15.41 -28.14
N ALA A 7 -14.42 -16.75 -28.14
CA ALA A 7 -14.19 -17.57 -26.96
C ALA A 7 -12.73 -18.05 -26.84
N ASP A 8 -11.99 -18.06 -27.94
CA ASP A 8 -10.64 -18.62 -28.06
C ASP A 8 -9.57 -17.55 -28.32
N THR A 9 -9.71 -16.33 -27.79
CA THR A 9 -8.52 -15.49 -27.61
C THR A 9 -7.74 -16.07 -26.44
N SER A 10 -6.99 -17.12 -26.73
CA SER A 10 -6.03 -17.75 -25.82
C SER A 10 -5.24 -16.66 -25.10
N PHE A 11 -5.17 -16.76 -23.78
CA PHE A 11 -4.50 -15.80 -22.90
C PHE A 11 -3.10 -15.41 -23.41
N TRP A 12 -2.42 -16.36 -24.05
CA TRP A 12 -1.10 -16.26 -24.65
C TRP A 12 -0.99 -15.34 -25.88
N VAL A 13 -2.09 -15.08 -26.57
CA VAL A 13 -2.12 -14.29 -27.82
C VAL A 13 -2.47 -12.82 -27.55
N THR A 14 -2.99 -12.50 -26.36
CA THR A 14 -3.46 -11.15 -26.03
C THR A 14 -2.33 -10.27 -25.49
N SER A 15 -2.33 -8.97 -25.83
CA SER A 15 -1.39 -7.96 -25.29
C SER A 15 -1.40 -7.84 -23.75
N ASN A 16 -2.43 -8.39 -23.11
CA ASN A 16 -2.61 -8.46 -21.66
C ASN A 16 -1.57 -9.37 -20.96
N LEU A 17 -0.91 -10.28 -21.68
CA LEU A 17 0.13 -11.15 -21.12
C LEU A 17 1.31 -10.34 -20.56
N LYS A 18 1.70 -9.25 -21.23
CA LYS A 18 2.81 -8.39 -20.79
C LYS A 18 2.51 -7.74 -19.44
N TRP A 19 1.29 -7.21 -19.28
CA TRP A 19 0.83 -6.63 -18.02
C TRP A 19 0.74 -7.67 -16.92
N PHE A 20 0.25 -8.87 -17.22
CA PHE A 20 0.21 -9.97 -16.27
C PHE A 20 1.60 -10.43 -15.82
N ILE A 21 2.58 -10.52 -16.72
CA ILE A 21 3.95 -10.90 -16.37
C ILE A 21 4.59 -9.84 -15.49
N ILE A 22 4.41 -8.55 -15.80
CA ILE A 22 4.89 -7.45 -14.95
C ILE A 22 4.26 -7.57 -13.56
N GLU A 23 2.94 -7.76 -13.51
CA GLU A 23 2.19 -7.90 -12.27
C GLU A 23 2.65 -9.10 -11.43
N PHE A 24 2.92 -10.23 -12.08
CA PHE A 24 3.44 -11.44 -11.47
C PHE A 24 4.85 -11.23 -10.93
N VAL A 25 5.74 -10.62 -11.71
CA VAL A 25 7.11 -10.29 -11.29
C VAL A 25 7.08 -9.35 -10.09
N VAL A 26 6.24 -8.33 -10.10
CA VAL A 26 6.14 -7.42 -8.95
C VAL A 26 5.51 -8.11 -7.73
N CYS A 27 4.53 -9.00 -7.92
CA CYS A 27 4.02 -9.82 -6.83
C CYS A 27 5.05 -10.81 -6.28
N ALA A 28 5.97 -11.28 -7.13
CA ALA A 28 7.04 -12.22 -6.79
C ALA A 28 8.26 -11.54 -6.13
N ILE A 29 8.44 -10.22 -6.29
CA ILE A 29 9.49 -9.42 -5.62
C ILE A 29 9.23 -9.25 -4.10
N CYS A 30 8.16 -9.84 -3.56
CA CYS A 30 7.91 -9.89 -2.12
C CYS A 30 8.98 -10.76 -1.43
N ASP A 31 9.69 -10.15 -0.47
CA ASP A 31 10.79 -10.71 0.34
C ASP A 31 11.12 -12.17 0.07
N ILE A 32 12.11 -12.37 -0.80
CA ILE A 32 12.68 -13.70 -1.01
C ILE A 32 13.36 -14.07 0.31
N PRO A 33 12.95 -15.16 0.98
CA PRO A 33 13.37 -15.49 2.35
C PRO A 33 14.87 -15.86 2.47
N PHE A 34 15.65 -15.73 1.40
CA PHE A 34 17.06 -16.13 1.28
C PHE A 34 18.00 -14.97 0.92
N LEU A 35 17.48 -13.74 0.78
CA LEU A 35 18.27 -12.57 0.37
C LEU A 35 18.20 -11.51 1.47
N ASP A 36 18.84 -11.78 2.60
CA ASP A 36 19.06 -10.76 3.62
C ASP A 36 20.06 -9.74 3.05
N TYR A 37 19.55 -8.58 2.66
CA TYR A 37 20.40 -7.45 2.25
C TYR A 37 21.01 -6.82 3.49
N GLU A 38 22.30 -7.09 3.68
CA GLU A 38 23.14 -6.46 4.71
C GLU A 38 23.35 -4.98 4.36
N ASN A 39 22.53 -4.08 4.92
CA ASN A 39 22.87 -2.66 4.92
C ASN A 39 23.36 -2.29 6.33
N GLU A 40 24.60 -1.81 6.40
CA GLU A 40 25.16 -1.22 7.61
C GLU A 40 24.41 0.08 7.93
N VAL A 41 23.64 0.09 9.02
CA VAL A 41 22.97 1.31 9.51
C VAL A 41 23.60 1.72 10.83
N ASN A 42 24.37 2.81 10.82
CA ASN A 42 24.88 3.43 12.03
C ASN A 42 23.76 4.16 12.77
N ILE A 43 23.23 3.55 13.82
CA ILE A 43 22.22 4.16 14.70
C ILE A 43 22.94 4.98 15.76
N GLN A 44 22.79 6.30 15.72
CA GLN A 44 23.29 7.20 16.76
C GLN A 44 22.15 7.46 17.76
N THR A 45 22.18 6.76 18.89
CA THR A 45 21.24 6.97 20.01
C THR A 45 21.92 7.85 21.06
N SER A 46 21.31 8.98 21.43
CA SER A 46 21.80 9.84 22.52
C SER A 46 21.10 9.48 23.83
N ASP A 47 21.73 8.64 24.65
CA ASP A 47 21.33 8.43 26.05
C ASP A 47 22.51 8.77 26.98
N SER A 48 22.30 9.75 27.86
CA SER A 48 23.34 10.50 28.59
C SER A 48 24.05 9.75 29.74
N ALA A 49 24.08 8.42 29.79
CA ALA A 49 24.64 7.74 30.97
C ALA A 49 25.33 6.38 30.77
N THR A 50 25.33 5.74 29.60
CA THR A 50 26.03 4.45 29.44
C THR A 50 26.70 4.32 28.08
N LEU A 51 27.88 3.72 28.11
CA LEU A 51 28.82 3.44 27.02
C LEU A 51 28.13 3.17 25.67
N TYR A 52 28.68 3.79 24.62
CA TYR A 52 28.31 3.56 23.22
C TYR A 52 28.48 2.09 22.85
N GLU A 53 27.42 1.29 22.94
CA GLU A 53 27.35 0.00 22.25
C GLU A 53 26.77 0.22 20.86
N THR A 54 27.66 0.23 19.86
CA THR A 54 27.30 0.15 18.45
C THR A 54 26.93 -1.29 18.14
N GLU A 55 25.65 -1.65 18.28
CA GLU A 55 25.16 -2.96 17.86
C GLU A 55 24.90 -2.93 16.35
N GLN A 56 25.71 -3.69 15.60
CA GLN A 56 25.57 -3.91 14.16
C GLN A 56 24.38 -4.84 13.93
N VAL A 57 23.23 -4.31 13.51
CA VAL A 57 21.99 -5.11 13.37
C VAL A 57 21.38 -4.90 11.97
N TYR A 58 21.05 -6.03 11.35
CA TYR A 58 20.74 -6.21 9.92
C TYR A 58 19.31 -5.81 9.56
N SER A 59 19.10 -4.67 8.89
CA SER A 59 17.76 -4.22 8.53
C SER A 59 17.24 -4.96 7.30
N LYS A 60 16.09 -5.63 7.40
CA LYS A 60 15.32 -6.03 6.22
C LYS A 60 14.81 -4.77 5.53
N ASN A 61 15.50 -4.40 4.45
CA ASN A 61 15.29 -3.12 3.77
C ASN A 61 14.14 -3.17 2.78
N LEU A 62 13.26 -2.17 2.88
CA LEU A 62 12.39 -1.51 1.86
C LEU A 62 11.52 -2.38 0.94
N LEU A 63 11.89 -3.61 0.61
CA LEU A 63 11.10 -4.60 -0.14
C LEU A 63 9.79 -4.95 0.56
N SER A 64 9.75 -4.92 1.90
CA SER A 64 8.51 -5.05 2.68
C SER A 64 7.47 -3.97 2.31
N LEU A 65 7.90 -2.79 1.83
CA LEU A 65 6.98 -1.75 1.30
C LEU A 65 6.30 -2.16 -0.02
N MET A 66 6.88 -3.08 -0.79
CA MET A 66 6.29 -3.54 -2.06
C MET A 66 5.00 -4.36 -1.86
N ILE A 67 4.73 -4.84 -0.65
CA ILE A 67 3.49 -5.55 -0.31
C ILE A 67 2.28 -4.61 -0.49
N PHE A 68 2.43 -3.29 -0.31
CA PHE A 68 1.33 -2.32 -0.48
C PHE A 68 0.96 -2.01 -1.92
N LEU A 69 1.83 -2.35 -2.88
CA LEU A 69 1.42 -2.33 -4.27
C LEU A 69 0.22 -3.26 -4.47
N ARG A 70 0.12 -4.36 -3.73
CA ARG A 70 -0.99 -5.33 -3.84
C ARG A 70 -2.37 -4.74 -3.53
N VAL A 71 -2.49 -3.53 -2.97
CA VAL A 71 -3.79 -2.84 -2.85
C VAL A 71 -4.46 -2.62 -4.22
N TYR A 72 -3.70 -2.50 -5.32
CA TYR A 72 -4.30 -2.44 -6.66
C TYR A 72 -5.03 -3.75 -7.04
N LEU A 73 -4.62 -4.91 -6.49
CA LEU A 73 -5.28 -6.19 -6.78
C LEU A 73 -6.70 -6.22 -6.23
N ILE A 74 -6.94 -5.57 -5.09
CA ILE A 74 -8.28 -5.44 -4.50
C ILE A 74 -9.17 -4.60 -5.43
N LEU A 75 -8.68 -3.46 -5.93
CA LEU A 75 -9.41 -2.63 -6.90
C LEU A 75 -9.68 -3.37 -8.21
N ARG A 76 -8.71 -4.18 -8.68
CA ARG A 76 -8.87 -5.03 -9.85
C ARG A 76 -9.94 -6.10 -9.62
N TYR A 77 -9.93 -6.75 -8.46
CA TYR A 77 -10.95 -7.74 -8.09
C TYR A 77 -12.36 -7.13 -8.06
N LEU A 78 -12.52 -5.94 -7.45
CA LEU A 78 -13.79 -5.21 -7.44
C LEU A 78 -14.29 -4.87 -8.86
N THR A 79 -13.37 -4.49 -9.75
CA THR A 79 -13.68 -4.19 -11.17
C THR A 79 -14.18 -5.44 -11.89
N ILE A 80 -13.60 -6.61 -11.61
CA ILE A 80 -14.02 -7.88 -12.23
C ILE A 80 -15.39 -8.30 -11.71
N GLN A 81 -15.67 -8.13 -10.42
CA GLN A 81 -16.96 -8.49 -9.81
C GLN A 81 -18.10 -7.56 -10.24
N ARG A 82 -17.87 -6.25 -10.30
CA ARG A 82 -18.92 -5.27 -10.61
C ARG A 82 -19.32 -5.26 -12.08
N TYR A 83 -18.37 -5.41 -13.00
CA TYR A 83 -18.66 -5.34 -14.43
C TYR A 83 -18.78 -6.72 -15.05
N THR A 84 -20.02 -7.16 -15.24
CA THR A 84 -20.32 -8.39 -15.98
C THR A 84 -19.82 -8.29 -17.44
N PRO A 85 -19.51 -9.42 -18.10
CA PRO A 85 -19.06 -9.40 -19.49
C PRO A 85 -20.02 -8.67 -20.44
N GLY A 86 -21.34 -8.79 -20.21
CA GLY A 86 -22.36 -8.08 -20.98
C GLY A 86 -22.26 -6.55 -20.84
N LEU A 87 -22.02 -6.05 -19.62
CA LEU A 87 -21.85 -4.63 -19.37
C LEU A 87 -20.58 -4.09 -20.03
N LYS A 88 -19.49 -4.87 -20.06
CA LYS A 88 -18.25 -4.50 -20.76
C LYS A 88 -18.44 -4.36 -22.27
N ILE A 89 -19.20 -5.27 -22.88
CA ILE A 89 -19.55 -5.18 -24.31
C ILE A 89 -20.39 -3.92 -24.56
N PHE A 90 -21.37 -3.65 -23.70
CA PHE A 90 -22.21 -2.47 -23.80
C PHE A 90 -21.42 -1.16 -23.64
N GLY A 91 -20.51 -1.06 -22.68
CA GLY A 91 -19.66 0.14 -22.54
C GLY A 91 -18.71 0.32 -23.72
N ASN A 92 -18.17 -0.75 -24.29
CA ASN A 92 -17.33 -0.65 -25.49
C ASN A 92 -18.13 -0.12 -26.71
N TRP A 93 -19.43 -0.45 -26.80
CA TRP A 93 -20.32 0.13 -27.81
C TRP A 93 -20.55 1.63 -27.60
N LEU A 94 -20.60 2.07 -26.35
CA LEU A 94 -20.67 3.48 -25.96
C LEU A 94 -19.32 4.22 -25.96
N GLY A 95 -18.22 3.54 -26.32
CA GLY A 95 -16.87 4.11 -26.28
C GLY A 95 -16.31 4.34 -24.87
N VAL A 96 -16.90 3.73 -23.84
CA VAL A 96 -16.45 3.83 -22.44
C VAL A 96 -15.64 2.59 -22.06
N GLN A 97 -14.40 2.79 -21.62
CA GLN A 97 -13.53 1.70 -21.16
C GLN A 97 -13.63 1.55 -19.63
N PHE A 98 -14.12 0.40 -19.17
CA PHE A 98 -14.20 0.07 -17.74
C PHE A 98 -12.82 -0.31 -17.19
N ASN A 99 -12.07 0.69 -16.73
CA ASN A 99 -10.77 0.55 -16.07
C ASN A 99 -10.91 0.64 -14.54
N SER A 100 -9.91 0.17 -13.79
CA SER A 100 -9.94 0.24 -12.30
C SER A 100 -10.02 1.67 -11.74
N THR A 101 -9.51 2.66 -12.49
CA THR A 101 -9.67 4.08 -12.15
C THR A 101 -11.11 4.56 -12.35
N PHE A 102 -11.84 4.00 -13.31
CA PHE A 102 -13.27 4.27 -13.51
C PHE A 102 -14.10 3.63 -12.40
N THR A 103 -13.80 2.38 -12.03
CA THR A 103 -14.46 1.70 -10.89
C THR A 103 -14.29 2.47 -9.60
N LEU A 104 -13.08 2.96 -9.33
CA LEU A 104 -12.78 3.73 -8.13
C LEU A 104 -13.57 5.05 -8.13
N LYS A 105 -13.62 5.76 -9.26
CA LYS A 105 -14.44 6.98 -9.41
C LYS A 105 -15.94 6.70 -9.21
N GLU A 106 -16.45 5.62 -9.78
CA GLU A 106 -17.86 5.20 -9.61
C GLU A 106 -18.16 4.88 -8.14
N LEU A 107 -17.23 4.23 -7.44
CA LEU A 107 -17.39 3.86 -6.04
C LEU A 107 -17.46 5.09 -5.13
N PHE A 108 -16.61 6.09 -5.38
CA PHE A 108 -16.65 7.37 -4.67
C PHE A 108 -17.95 8.13 -4.91
N HIS A 109 -18.49 8.10 -6.13
CA HIS A 109 -19.76 8.77 -6.44
C HIS A 109 -20.99 8.03 -5.84
N THR A 110 -20.97 6.70 -5.83
CA THR A 110 -22.14 5.92 -5.39
C THR A 110 -22.21 5.77 -3.87
N TYR A 111 -21.07 5.50 -3.22
CA TYR A 111 -20.99 5.24 -1.77
C TYR A 111 -19.77 5.94 -1.12
N PRO A 112 -19.75 7.29 -1.08
CA PRO A 112 -18.57 8.06 -0.66
C PRO A 112 -18.06 7.69 0.73
N ALA A 113 -18.94 7.62 1.74
CA ALA A 113 -18.52 7.34 3.12
C ALA A 113 -17.94 5.93 3.30
N SER A 114 -18.61 4.90 2.75
CA SER A 114 -18.16 3.50 2.88
C SER A 114 -16.79 3.27 2.22
N THR A 115 -16.57 3.90 1.06
CA THR A 115 -15.27 3.80 0.36
C THR A 115 -14.13 4.45 1.11
N LEU A 116 -14.38 5.63 1.69
CA LEU A 116 -13.38 6.32 2.49
C LEU A 116 -13.01 5.52 3.74
N VAL A 117 -14.00 4.99 4.47
CA VAL A 117 -13.75 4.16 5.67
C VAL A 117 -12.92 2.93 5.30
N ALA A 118 -13.26 2.24 4.20
CA ALA A 118 -12.48 1.12 3.71
C ALA A 118 -11.04 1.52 3.35
N LEU A 119 -10.85 2.64 2.65
CA LEU A 119 -9.52 3.10 2.26
C LEU A 119 -8.67 3.54 3.47
N TYR A 120 -9.26 4.21 4.45
CA TYR A 120 -8.60 4.57 5.71
C TYR A 120 -8.18 3.34 6.49
N SER A 121 -9.06 2.37 6.67
CA SER A 121 -8.74 1.13 7.40
C SER A 121 -7.58 0.37 6.74
N ILE A 122 -7.57 0.25 5.41
CA ILE A 122 -6.49 -0.39 4.66
C ILE A 122 -5.18 0.41 4.83
N ALA A 123 -5.24 1.73 4.73
CA ALA A 123 -4.05 2.60 4.87
C ALA A 123 -3.46 2.54 6.28
N VAL A 124 -4.30 2.63 7.32
CA VAL A 124 -3.87 2.52 8.72
C VAL A 124 -3.23 1.16 8.96
N LEU A 125 -3.95 0.06 8.72
CA LEU A 125 -3.47 -1.28 9.02
C LEU A 125 -2.18 -1.60 8.25
N GLY A 126 -2.14 -1.14 7.00
CA GLY A 126 -1.03 -1.34 6.10
C GLY A 126 0.24 -0.61 6.49
N LEU A 127 0.16 0.70 6.59
CA LEU A 127 1.32 1.53 6.92
C LEU A 127 1.80 1.27 8.35
N SER A 128 0.90 0.90 9.26
CA SER A 128 1.25 0.45 10.62
C SER A 128 2.06 -0.84 10.62
N TYR A 129 1.79 -1.75 9.68
CA TYR A 129 2.59 -2.96 9.53
C TYR A 129 3.97 -2.65 8.96
N CYS A 130 4.07 -1.75 7.96
CA CYS A 130 5.36 -1.29 7.42
C CYS A 130 6.26 -0.72 8.51
N ILE A 131 5.75 0.24 9.29
CA ILE A 131 6.56 0.91 10.30
C ILE A 131 6.97 -0.07 11.39
N TYR A 132 6.06 -0.96 11.79
CA TYR A 132 6.35 -2.02 12.74
C TYR A 132 7.44 -2.95 12.24
N ASP A 133 7.34 -3.48 11.03
CA ASP A 133 8.31 -4.43 10.49
C ASP A 133 9.71 -3.83 10.38
N VAL A 134 9.81 -2.57 9.95
CA VAL A 134 11.08 -1.86 9.78
C VAL A 134 11.70 -1.44 11.12
N GLU A 135 10.91 -1.11 12.14
CA GLU A 135 11.41 -0.54 13.41
C GLU A 135 11.44 -1.53 14.58
N ARG A 136 10.78 -2.70 14.51
CA ARG A 136 10.61 -3.61 15.66
C ARG A 136 11.92 -4.09 16.30
N GLU A 137 12.99 -4.18 15.51
CA GLU A 137 14.30 -4.69 15.94
C GLU A 137 15.20 -3.56 16.47
N TYR A 138 14.93 -2.31 16.12
CA TYR A 138 15.82 -1.17 16.37
C TYR A 138 15.30 -0.19 17.41
N ASN A 139 13.98 -0.10 17.57
CA ASN A 139 13.34 0.95 18.34
C ASN A 139 12.55 0.37 19.51
N LYS A 140 12.97 0.72 20.74
CA LYS A 140 12.26 0.33 21.97
C LYS A 140 10.83 0.87 22.01
N GLY A 141 10.54 1.97 21.31
CA GLY A 141 9.21 2.57 21.22
C GLY A 141 8.23 1.83 20.30
N ILE A 142 8.71 1.13 19.26
CA ILE A 142 7.86 0.44 18.24
C ILE A 142 8.09 -1.07 18.30
N ARG A 143 7.89 -1.70 19.48
CA ARG A 143 8.07 -3.16 19.64
C ARG A 143 6.81 -3.99 19.40
N THR A 144 5.64 -3.35 19.40
CA THR A 144 4.36 -4.04 19.18
C THR A 144 3.65 -3.43 17.99
N TYR A 145 2.81 -4.22 17.32
CA TYR A 145 1.97 -3.72 16.23
C TYR A 145 1.07 -2.55 16.68
N ALA A 146 0.56 -2.61 17.92
CA ALA A 146 -0.25 -1.54 18.50
C ALA A 146 0.52 -0.21 18.59
N SER A 147 1.80 -0.24 18.94
CA SER A 147 2.68 0.94 18.93
C SER A 147 2.85 1.51 17.52
N GLY A 148 2.94 0.65 16.50
CA GLY A 148 2.98 1.06 15.09
C GLY A 148 1.67 1.70 14.61
N VAL A 149 0.52 1.17 15.05
CA VAL A 149 -0.80 1.77 14.79
C VAL A 149 -0.93 3.14 15.44
N TYR A 150 -0.55 3.25 16.72
CA TYR A 150 -0.53 4.52 17.44
C TYR A 150 0.30 5.58 16.70
N PHE A 151 1.54 5.23 16.33
CA PHE A 151 2.41 6.12 15.56
C PHE A 151 1.79 6.55 14.22
N THR A 152 1.24 5.59 13.47
CA THR A 152 0.66 5.83 12.14
C THR A 152 -0.56 6.76 12.22
N VAL A 153 -1.44 6.56 13.20
CA VAL A 153 -2.64 7.40 13.39
C VAL A 153 -2.23 8.83 13.77
N ILE A 154 -1.36 8.99 14.76
CA ILE A 154 -0.92 10.31 15.24
C ILE A 154 -0.17 11.10 14.15
N SER A 155 0.71 10.41 13.42
CA SER A 155 1.45 11.02 12.32
C SER A 155 0.54 11.32 11.12
N GLY A 156 -0.41 10.43 10.82
CA GLY A 156 -1.36 10.59 9.72
C GLY A 156 -2.32 11.77 9.93
N TYR A 157 -2.76 12.02 11.16
CA TYR A 157 -3.52 13.23 11.51
C TYR A 157 -2.64 14.44 11.83
N THR A 158 -1.34 14.37 11.55
CA THR A 158 -0.37 15.47 11.74
C THR A 158 -0.31 16.01 13.19
N VAL A 159 -0.68 15.20 14.18
CA VAL A 159 -0.61 15.57 15.60
C VAL A 159 0.82 15.51 16.10
N GLY A 160 1.52 14.40 15.81
CA GLY A 160 2.97 14.27 16.03
C GLY A 160 3.44 14.55 17.46
N TYR A 161 2.94 13.82 18.46
CA TYR A 161 3.32 14.02 19.88
C TYR A 161 4.84 13.92 20.15
N GLY A 162 5.57 13.18 19.32
CA GLY A 162 7.03 13.08 19.40
C GLY A 162 7.56 12.14 20.49
N ASP A 163 6.67 11.37 21.13
CA ASP A 163 7.00 10.33 22.11
C ASP A 163 7.61 9.08 21.46
N ILE A 164 7.17 8.76 20.23
CA ILE A 164 7.68 7.64 19.43
C ILE A 164 7.99 8.17 18.03
N PHE A 165 9.18 7.88 17.52
CA PHE A 165 9.64 8.28 16.19
C PHE A 165 10.55 7.23 15.57
N PRO A 166 10.54 7.05 14.23
CA PRO A 166 11.39 6.09 13.56
C PRO A 166 12.86 6.51 13.60
N VAL A 167 13.73 5.58 13.99
CA VAL A 167 15.19 5.80 14.03
C VAL A 167 15.87 5.34 12.76
N THR A 168 15.29 4.36 12.05
CA THR A 168 15.88 3.79 10.84
C THR A 168 15.63 4.66 9.62
N ALA A 169 16.53 4.59 8.62
CA ALA A 169 16.34 5.29 7.36
C ALA A 169 15.07 4.83 6.62
N GLY A 170 14.78 3.52 6.65
CA GLY A 170 13.56 2.96 6.08
C GLY A 170 12.29 3.49 6.76
N GLY A 171 12.27 3.51 8.10
CA GLY A 171 11.15 4.00 8.89
C GLY A 171 10.84 5.48 8.63
N ARG A 172 11.86 6.30 8.38
CA ARG A 172 11.69 7.71 7.97
C ARG A 172 11.01 7.84 6.60
N TRP A 173 11.37 7.02 5.62
CA TRP A 173 10.68 6.98 4.33
C TRP A 173 9.22 6.53 4.49
N VAL A 174 8.96 5.53 5.32
CA VAL A 174 7.58 5.10 5.64
C VAL A 174 6.79 6.24 6.26
N ALA A 175 7.38 6.99 7.21
CA ALA A 175 6.73 8.13 7.83
C ALA A 175 6.35 9.23 6.82
N ILE A 176 7.21 9.52 5.85
CA ILE A 176 6.88 10.46 4.76
C ILE A 176 5.68 9.96 3.95
N ILE A 177 5.66 8.67 3.60
CA ILE A 177 4.54 8.06 2.86
C ILE A 177 3.25 8.14 3.69
N ILE A 178 3.31 7.87 5.00
CA ILE A 178 2.16 8.00 5.91
C ILE A 178 1.56 9.39 5.81
N VAL A 179 2.39 10.44 5.94
CA VAL A 179 1.91 11.82 5.88
C VAL A 179 1.27 12.13 4.53
N VAL A 180 1.92 11.75 3.41
CA VAL A 180 1.38 12.01 2.06
C VAL A 180 0.04 11.31 1.86
N VAL A 181 -0.06 10.02 2.18
CA VAL A 181 -1.29 9.24 2.00
C VAL A 181 -2.42 9.81 2.84
N PHE A 182 -2.20 10.04 4.13
CA PHE A 182 -3.26 10.58 4.99
C PHE A 182 -3.65 12.01 4.60
N THR A 183 -2.73 12.85 4.15
CA THR A 183 -3.07 14.19 3.65
C THR A 183 -4.03 14.12 2.47
N VAL A 184 -3.78 13.22 1.51
CA VAL A 184 -4.68 12.99 0.38
C VAL A 184 -6.03 12.45 0.84
N LEU A 185 -6.05 11.47 1.75
CA LEU A 185 -7.30 10.90 2.28
C LEU A 185 -8.15 11.92 3.06
N ASN A 186 -7.50 12.76 3.88
CA ASN A 186 -8.17 13.84 4.62
C ASN A 186 -8.78 14.86 3.65
N ALA A 187 -8.07 15.21 2.57
CA ALA A 187 -8.61 16.11 1.55
C ALA A 187 -9.85 15.53 0.86
N PHE A 188 -9.82 14.23 0.51
CA PHE A 188 -10.99 13.55 -0.04
C PHE A 188 -12.16 13.47 0.96
N MET A 189 -11.88 13.21 2.24
CA MET A 189 -12.89 13.23 3.29
C MET A 189 -13.60 14.57 3.37
N VAL A 190 -12.85 15.68 3.38
CA VAL A 190 -13.42 17.03 3.38
C VAL A 190 -14.27 17.28 2.15
N ALA A 191 -13.81 16.87 0.96
CA ALA A 191 -14.61 17.01 -0.27
C ALA A 191 -15.98 16.30 -0.14
N THR A 192 -15.99 15.05 0.32
CA THR A 192 -17.25 14.29 0.49
C THR A 192 -18.17 14.79 1.60
N LEU A 193 -17.68 15.62 2.51
CA LEU A 193 -18.50 16.24 3.56
C LEU A 193 -19.11 17.57 3.11
N VAL A 194 -18.48 18.22 2.12
CA VAL A 194 -18.93 19.50 1.57
C VAL A 194 -19.96 19.29 0.45
N ASP A 195 -19.81 18.21 -0.32
CA ASP A 195 -20.77 17.77 -1.35
C ASP A 195 -22.05 17.17 -0.76
#